data_AF-A0A2V5YWY7-F1
#
_entry.id   AF-A0A2V5YWY7-F1
#
_cell.length_a   1.000
_cell.length_b   1.000
_cell.length_c   1.000
_cell.angle_alpha   90.00
_cell.angle_beta   90.00
_cell.angle_gamma   90.00
#
_symmetry.space_group_name_H-M   'P 1'
#
loop_
_entity.id
_entity.type
_entity.pdbx_description
1 polymer ?
#
loop_
_entity_poly.entity_id
_entity_poly.type
_entity_poly.pdbx_seq_one_letter_code
_entity_poly.pdbx_strand_id
1 'polypeptide(L)'
;MDETYTDKTTSHQKPMKIPYLALTFAFALSANTLRAVPSLPTFSFHENGQGQLELPNGFVIPFPGALTADPGPGGLMSALTFTAHPQLTPFPVGDVVLLDASGHVSDILRFNPATSSSSGFTQLIFFYSNDHGGLLADTGLPSLMYDNTVTIQESQSGPTIYTPTSGQPGFSSDSPLGDTFHIFSTPDTGSTLLMLGIAVAGLALIRAQKFGLSFGPG
;
A
#
# COMPACT_ATOMS: atom_id res chain seq x y z
N MET A 1 64.83 -38.26 57.31
CA MET A 1 63.79 -37.76 58.22
C MET A 1 63.65 -36.29 57.91
N ASP A 2 62.54 -35.75 57.51
CA ASP A 2 61.25 -36.29 57.11
C ASP A 2 60.56 -35.11 56.38
N GLU A 3 59.64 -35.43 55.50
CA GLU A 3 59.01 -34.50 54.56
C GLU A 3 58.26 -33.35 55.25
N THR A 4 58.16 -32.19 54.59
CA THR A 4 56.90 -31.45 54.61
C THR A 4 56.71 -30.60 53.35
N TYR A 5 55.80 -31.15 52.56
CA TYR A 5 55.07 -30.64 51.42
C TYR A 5 54.31 -29.33 51.75
N THR A 6 54.38 -28.33 50.86
CA THR A 6 53.30 -27.35 50.72
C THR A 6 53.01 -27.10 49.24
N ASP A 7 51.88 -27.68 48.85
CA ASP A 7 51.15 -27.53 47.61
C ASP A 7 50.93 -26.06 47.23
N LYS A 8 51.17 -25.72 45.96
CA LYS A 8 50.67 -24.50 45.34
C LYS A 8 49.80 -24.90 44.16
N THR A 9 48.51 -25.02 44.41
CA THR A 9 47.47 -25.09 43.37
C THR A 9 47.44 -23.78 42.58
N THR A 10 48.12 -23.74 41.43
CA THR A 10 47.89 -22.75 40.39
C THR A 10 46.70 -23.18 39.54
N SER A 11 45.55 -22.56 39.81
CA SER A 11 44.39 -22.54 38.91
C SER A 11 44.81 -21.96 37.56
N HIS A 12 44.98 -22.84 36.57
CA HIS A 12 45.12 -22.42 35.18
C HIS A 12 43.72 -22.07 34.65
N GLN A 13 43.26 -20.84 34.88
CA GLN A 13 42.12 -20.30 34.13
C GLN A 13 42.53 -20.21 32.65
N LYS A 14 41.98 -21.12 31.85
CA LYS A 14 42.05 -21.06 30.39
C LYS A 14 41.31 -19.78 29.97
N PRO A 15 41.94 -18.84 29.24
CA PRO A 15 41.25 -17.65 28.78
C PRO A 15 40.14 -18.09 27.82
N MET A 16 38.90 -17.89 28.26
CA MET A 16 37.72 -18.09 27.43
C MET A 16 37.75 -17.01 26.34
N LYS A 17 38.29 -17.35 25.17
CA LYS A 17 38.15 -16.55 23.95
C LYS A 17 36.68 -16.63 23.56
N ILE A 18 35.89 -15.68 24.04
CA ILE A 18 34.54 -15.42 23.54
C ILE A 18 34.75 -14.98 22.08
N PRO A 19 34.33 -15.76 21.07
CA PRO A 19 34.42 -15.31 19.70
C PRO A 19 33.46 -14.12 19.55
N TYR A 20 34.03 -12.94 19.29
CA TYR A 20 33.33 -11.70 18.93
C TYR A 20 32.67 -11.79 17.54
N LEU A 21 31.93 -12.87 17.29
CA LEU A 21 31.27 -13.14 16.01
C LEU A 21 29.76 -13.37 16.20
N ALA A 22 29.14 -12.61 17.11
CA ALA A 22 27.71 -12.68 17.39
C ALA A 22 27.10 -11.29 17.63
N LEU A 23 27.62 -10.23 16.98
CA LEU A 23 27.05 -8.88 17.13
C LEU A 23 26.99 -8.04 15.85
N THR A 24 26.84 -8.67 14.68
CA THR A 24 26.65 -7.95 13.41
C THR A 24 25.45 -8.48 12.61
N PHE A 25 24.34 -8.79 13.29
CA PHE A 25 23.09 -9.20 12.62
C PHE A 25 21.82 -8.61 13.25
N ALA A 26 21.91 -7.39 13.80
CA ALA A 26 20.76 -6.69 14.37
C ALA A 26 20.74 -5.19 14.02
N PHE A 27 21.12 -4.82 12.79
CA PHE A 27 21.10 -3.41 12.35
C PHE A 27 20.58 -3.19 10.91
N ALA A 28 19.74 -4.09 10.39
CA ALA A 28 19.10 -3.91 9.09
C ALA A 28 17.56 -4.12 9.11
N LEU A 29 16.94 -4.02 10.28
CA LEU A 29 15.48 -4.06 10.43
C LEU A 29 14.95 -2.74 10.99
N SER A 30 15.27 -1.66 10.29
CA SER A 30 14.40 -0.49 10.21
C SER A 30 14.90 0.39 9.08
N ALA A 31 14.80 -0.09 7.84
CA ALA A 31 14.36 0.84 6.81
C ALA A 31 12.90 1.16 7.13
N ASN A 32 12.69 1.96 8.18
CA ASN A 32 11.58 2.88 8.17
C ASN A 32 11.91 3.72 6.94
N THR A 33 11.31 3.38 5.79
CA THR A 33 11.09 4.39 4.78
C THR A 33 10.50 5.55 5.56
N LEU A 34 11.24 6.65 5.71
CA LEU A 34 10.61 7.91 6.04
C LEU A 34 9.56 8.07 4.95
N ARG A 35 8.32 7.66 5.22
CA ARG A 35 7.22 7.99 4.32
C ARG A 35 7.15 9.49 4.44
N ALA A 36 7.43 10.17 3.33
CA ALA A 36 7.18 11.58 3.24
C ALA A 36 5.72 11.76 3.64
N VAL A 37 5.47 12.47 4.74
CA VAL A 37 4.11 12.84 5.11
C VAL A 37 3.57 13.65 3.94
N PRO A 38 2.43 13.26 3.34
CA PRO A 38 1.95 13.94 2.15
C PRO A 38 1.67 15.40 2.50
N SER A 39 2.06 16.32 1.62
CA SER A 39 1.80 17.75 1.84
C SER A 39 0.32 18.10 1.68
N LEU A 40 -0.45 17.21 1.04
CA LEU A 40 -1.88 17.33 0.73
C LEU A 40 -2.63 16.09 1.24
N PRO A 41 -3.91 16.19 1.65
CA PRO A 41 -4.75 15.03 1.81
C PRO A 41 -4.71 14.16 0.54
N THR A 42 -4.38 12.88 0.72
CA THR A 42 -4.16 11.95 -0.39
C THR A 42 -5.09 10.76 -0.26
N PHE A 43 -6.03 10.64 -1.19
CA PHE A 43 -6.85 9.45 -1.37
C PHE A 43 -6.06 8.43 -2.18
N SER A 44 -6.03 7.18 -1.73
CA SER A 44 -5.48 6.06 -2.48
C SER A 44 -6.57 5.04 -2.76
N PHE A 45 -6.70 4.63 -4.02
CA PHE A 45 -7.63 3.61 -4.46
C PHE A 45 -6.85 2.50 -5.16
N HIS A 46 -7.08 1.27 -4.73
CA HIS A 46 -6.49 0.08 -5.33
C HIS A 46 -7.58 -0.80 -5.92
N GLU A 47 -7.33 -1.38 -7.08
CA GLU A 47 -8.27 -2.28 -7.76
C GLU A 47 -8.62 -3.55 -6.98
N ASN A 48 -7.79 -3.92 -6.00
CA ASN A 48 -8.07 -5.02 -5.09
C ASN A 48 -9.04 -4.64 -3.96
N GLY A 49 -9.59 -3.42 -3.97
CA GLY A 49 -10.53 -2.91 -2.97
C GLY A 49 -9.89 -2.31 -1.72
N GLN A 50 -8.57 -2.12 -1.70
CA GLN A 50 -7.93 -1.35 -0.64
C GLN A 50 -8.09 0.14 -0.92
N GLY A 51 -8.64 0.89 0.02
CA GLY A 51 -8.81 2.33 -0.06
C GLY A 51 -8.35 3.01 1.22
N GLN A 52 -7.72 4.17 1.12
CA GLN A 52 -7.29 4.95 2.29
C GLN A 52 -7.17 6.46 2.01
N LEU A 53 -7.35 7.28 3.05
CA LEU A 53 -7.07 8.71 3.06
C LEU A 53 -5.90 8.95 4.00
N GLU A 54 -4.80 9.44 3.45
CA GLU A 54 -3.64 9.90 4.22
C GLU A 54 -3.71 11.41 4.38
N LEU A 55 -3.79 11.88 5.63
CA LEU A 55 -3.86 13.30 5.96
C LEU A 55 -2.45 13.91 6.08
N PRO A 56 -2.29 15.24 5.94
CA PRO A 56 -0.98 15.91 6.07
C PRO A 56 -0.29 15.80 7.43
N ASN A 57 -0.95 15.23 8.44
CA ASN A 57 -0.35 14.91 9.74
C ASN A 57 0.11 13.44 9.83
N GLY A 58 0.05 12.68 8.73
CA GLY A 58 0.42 11.26 8.65
C GLY A 58 -0.66 10.31 9.16
N PHE A 59 -1.84 10.81 9.55
CA PHE A 59 -2.95 9.95 9.95
C PHE A 59 -3.55 9.26 8.72
N VAL A 60 -3.79 7.95 8.82
CA VAL A 60 -4.35 7.14 7.73
C VAL A 60 -5.73 6.64 8.13
N ILE A 61 -6.71 6.92 7.27
CA ILE A 61 -8.10 6.48 7.44
C ILE A 61 -8.41 5.44 6.37
N PRO A 62 -8.59 4.16 6.72
CA PRO A 62 -8.97 3.14 5.74
C PRO A 62 -10.45 3.28 5.34
N PHE A 63 -10.73 3.15 4.05
CA PHE A 63 -12.08 2.97 3.53
C PHE A 63 -12.08 1.75 2.58
N PRO A 64 -12.37 0.54 3.08
CA PRO A 64 -12.37 -0.66 2.24
C PRO A 64 -13.45 -0.58 1.16
N GLY A 65 -13.12 -1.03 -0.04
CA GLY A 65 -14.03 -1.10 -1.15
C GLY A 65 -14.93 -2.34 -1.11
N ALA A 66 -16.08 -2.25 -1.76
CA ALA A 66 -17.02 -3.35 -1.94
C ALA A 66 -17.66 -3.28 -3.33
N LEU A 67 -18.11 -4.42 -3.84
CA LEU A 67 -18.85 -4.47 -5.11
C LEU A 67 -20.29 -4.01 -4.88
N THR A 68 -20.71 -2.96 -5.59
CA THR A 68 -22.08 -2.45 -5.56
C THR A 68 -22.55 -2.07 -6.95
N ALA A 69 -23.86 -1.88 -7.14
CA ALA A 69 -24.40 -1.39 -8.40
C ALA A 69 -24.11 0.11 -8.55
N ASP A 70 -23.54 0.52 -9.67
CA ASP A 70 -23.33 1.92 -10.02
C ASP A 70 -24.62 2.53 -10.62
N PRO A 71 -25.27 3.49 -9.94
CA PRO A 71 -26.45 4.18 -10.48
C PRO A 71 -26.13 5.22 -11.56
N GLY A 72 -24.85 5.49 -11.83
CA GLY A 72 -24.39 6.45 -12.84
C GLY A 72 -24.68 5.99 -14.27
N PRO A 73 -24.49 6.89 -15.27
CA PRO A 73 -24.71 6.58 -16.68
C PRO A 73 -23.95 5.33 -17.10
N GLY A 74 -24.67 4.37 -17.68
CA GLY A 74 -24.09 3.12 -18.18
C GLY A 74 -23.38 2.26 -17.12
N GLY A 75 -23.59 2.54 -15.82
CA GLY A 75 -22.97 1.86 -14.70
C GLY A 75 -23.29 0.36 -14.65
N LEU A 76 -22.39 -0.40 -14.03
CA LEU A 76 -22.52 -1.85 -13.93
C LEU A 76 -23.19 -2.27 -12.62
N MET A 77 -23.84 -3.44 -12.61
CA MET A 77 -24.50 -4.00 -11.43
C MET A 77 -23.53 -4.44 -10.32
N SER A 78 -22.25 -4.57 -10.66
CA SER A 78 -21.18 -4.98 -9.75
C SER A 78 -19.92 -4.22 -10.13
N ALA A 79 -19.70 -3.08 -9.49
CA ALA A 79 -18.55 -2.21 -9.68
C ALA A 79 -17.85 -1.98 -8.34
N LEU A 80 -16.52 -1.94 -8.33
CA LEU A 80 -15.77 -1.67 -7.10
C LEU A 80 -16.07 -0.25 -6.62
N THR A 81 -16.60 -0.15 -5.41
CA THR A 81 -17.11 1.10 -4.84
C THR A 81 -16.41 1.40 -3.54
N PHE A 82 -16.03 2.65 -3.37
CA PHE A 82 -15.50 3.22 -2.14
C PHE A 82 -16.46 4.29 -1.63
N THR A 83 -16.68 4.28 -0.32
CA THR A 83 -17.45 5.31 0.36
C THR A 83 -16.48 6.33 0.93
N ALA A 84 -16.38 7.50 0.30
CA ALA A 84 -15.64 8.58 0.91
C ALA A 84 -16.39 9.07 2.17
N HIS A 85 -15.63 9.32 3.23
CA HIS A 85 -16.15 9.82 4.51
C HIS A 85 -16.97 11.11 4.33
N PRO A 86 -17.85 11.46 5.30
CA PRO A 86 -18.71 12.62 5.17
C PRO A 86 -17.94 13.90 4.88
N GLN A 87 -18.28 14.57 3.79
CA GLN A 87 -17.76 15.89 3.41
C GLN A 87 -18.77 16.98 3.74
N LEU A 88 -18.30 18.22 3.92
CA LEU A 88 -19.17 19.37 4.11
C LEU A 88 -19.77 19.81 2.77
N THR A 89 -18.97 19.74 1.69
CA THR A 89 -19.41 19.99 0.32
C THR A 89 -19.22 18.73 -0.54
N PRO A 90 -20.21 18.38 -1.39
CA PRO A 90 -20.05 17.24 -2.28
C PRO A 90 -19.04 17.53 -3.39
N PHE A 91 -18.33 16.50 -3.83
CA PHE A 91 -17.48 16.59 -5.00
C PHE A 91 -18.29 16.85 -6.28
N PRO A 92 -17.75 17.60 -7.26
CA PRO A 92 -18.29 17.59 -8.60
C PRO A 92 -18.35 16.17 -9.14
N VAL A 93 -19.52 15.83 -9.68
CA VAL A 93 -19.80 14.54 -10.33
C VAL A 93 -19.02 14.46 -11.63
N GLY A 94 -18.51 13.28 -11.97
CA GLY A 94 -17.89 13.03 -13.25
C GLY A 94 -16.92 11.85 -13.27
N ASP A 95 -16.23 11.70 -14.39
CA ASP A 95 -15.35 10.56 -14.66
C ASP A 95 -13.91 11.01 -14.86
N VAL A 96 -12.97 10.29 -14.24
CA VAL A 96 -11.54 10.36 -14.55
C VAL A 96 -11.18 9.11 -15.32
N VAL A 97 -10.88 9.28 -16.61
CA VAL A 97 -10.55 8.22 -17.55
C VAL A 97 -9.04 8.09 -17.63
N LEU A 98 -8.54 6.88 -17.36
CA LEU A 98 -7.13 6.54 -17.45
C LEU A 98 -6.87 5.85 -18.79
N LEU A 99 -5.86 6.35 -19.50
CA LEU A 99 -5.42 5.77 -20.76
C LEU A 99 -4.14 4.96 -20.57
N ASP A 100 -4.11 3.77 -21.13
CA ASP A 100 -2.91 2.95 -21.21
C ASP A 100 -1.86 3.59 -22.14
N ALA A 101 -0.67 2.98 -22.21
CA ALA A 101 0.43 3.48 -23.06
C ALA A 101 0.12 3.50 -24.56
N SER A 102 -0.93 2.79 -24.99
CA SER A 102 -1.42 2.74 -26.38
C SER A 102 -2.56 3.72 -26.66
N GLY A 103 -3.04 4.44 -25.64
CA GLY A 103 -4.13 5.41 -25.73
C GLY A 103 -5.53 4.80 -25.63
N HIS A 104 -5.66 3.52 -25.26
CA HIS A 104 -6.96 2.91 -24.97
C HIS A 104 -7.33 3.17 -23.51
N VAL A 105 -8.64 3.15 -23.22
CA VAL A 105 -9.11 3.24 -21.84
C VAL A 105 -8.76 1.96 -21.10
N SER A 106 -7.88 2.08 -20.10
CA SER A 106 -7.61 1.02 -19.12
C SER A 106 -8.63 1.08 -18.01
N ASP A 107 -8.68 2.21 -17.31
CA ASP A 107 -9.46 2.33 -16.08
C ASP A 107 -10.29 3.60 -15.99
N ILE A 108 -11.25 3.60 -15.08
CA ILE A 108 -12.09 4.77 -14.78
C ILE A 108 -12.30 4.90 -13.29
N LEU A 109 -11.99 6.08 -12.75
CA LEU A 109 -12.41 6.51 -11.42
C LEU A 109 -13.61 7.45 -11.56
N ARG A 110 -14.78 7.01 -11.11
CA ARG A 110 -16.05 7.71 -11.25
C ARG A 110 -16.52 8.29 -9.93
N PHE A 111 -16.90 9.57 -9.94
CA PHE A 111 -17.47 10.30 -8.83
C PHE A 111 -18.96 10.50 -9.07
N ASN A 112 -19.81 9.80 -8.33
CA ASN A 112 -21.27 9.92 -8.48
C ASN A 112 -21.86 11.12 -7.73
N PRO A 113 -23.17 11.38 -7.78
CA PRO A 113 -23.78 12.33 -6.85
C PRO A 113 -23.68 11.85 -5.40
N ALA A 114 -23.31 12.75 -4.48
CA ALA A 114 -23.31 12.44 -3.06
C ALA A 114 -24.74 12.29 -2.51
N THR A 115 -24.91 11.42 -1.53
CA THR A 115 -26.15 11.31 -0.75
C THR A 115 -26.02 12.09 0.56
N SER A 116 -27.03 12.88 0.91
CA SER A 116 -27.05 13.61 2.18
C SER A 116 -27.34 12.66 3.35
N SER A 117 -26.54 12.78 4.41
CA SER A 117 -26.77 12.14 5.72
C SER A 117 -26.80 13.20 6.83
N SER A 118 -27.25 12.84 8.03
CA SER A 118 -27.21 13.74 9.20
C SER A 118 -25.79 14.18 9.58
N SER A 119 -24.76 13.46 9.12
CA SER A 119 -23.34 13.73 9.35
C SER A 119 -22.63 14.46 8.21
N GLY A 120 -23.35 14.84 7.13
CA GLY A 120 -22.78 15.46 5.94
C GLY A 120 -23.06 14.68 4.65
N PHE A 121 -22.32 14.96 3.59
CA PHE A 121 -22.48 14.30 2.30
C PHE A 121 -21.61 13.06 2.19
N THR A 122 -22.22 11.92 1.88
CA THR A 122 -21.50 10.68 1.58
C THR A 122 -21.36 10.53 0.07
N GLN A 123 -20.11 10.44 -0.38
CA GLN A 123 -19.78 10.34 -1.79
C GLN A 123 -19.39 8.90 -2.13
N LEU A 124 -20.05 8.32 -3.12
CA LEU A 124 -19.65 7.04 -3.71
C LEU A 124 -18.67 7.29 -4.85
N ILE A 125 -17.55 6.58 -4.81
CA ILE A 125 -16.51 6.62 -5.82
C ILE A 125 -16.35 5.21 -6.37
N PHE A 126 -16.47 5.06 -7.69
CA PHE A 126 -16.39 3.77 -8.36
C PHE A 126 -15.07 3.64 -9.09
N PHE A 127 -14.47 2.46 -9.04
CA PHE A 127 -13.24 2.13 -9.76
C PHE A 127 -13.53 0.97 -10.70
N TYR A 128 -13.44 1.24 -11.99
CA TYR A 128 -13.55 0.27 -13.06
C TYR A 128 -12.19 0.00 -13.67
N SER A 129 -11.95 -1.26 -13.99
CA SER A 129 -10.83 -1.67 -14.82
C SER A 129 -11.31 -2.49 -16.02
N ASN A 130 -10.68 -2.24 -17.15
CA ASN A 130 -10.79 -3.05 -18.36
C ASN A 130 -9.74 -4.17 -18.39
N ASP A 131 -8.92 -4.27 -17.35
CA ASP A 131 -7.99 -5.36 -17.17
C ASP A 131 -8.74 -6.64 -16.82
N HIS A 132 -8.14 -7.76 -17.21
CA HIS A 132 -8.69 -9.11 -17.00
C HIS A 132 -7.84 -9.90 -16.00
N GLY A 133 -7.29 -9.21 -14.99
CA GLY A 133 -6.33 -9.71 -14.01
C GLY A 133 -6.95 -10.50 -12.84
N GLY A 134 -8.27 -10.46 -12.69
CA GLY A 134 -9.03 -11.06 -11.59
C GLY A 134 -9.11 -10.23 -10.31
N LEU A 135 -8.85 -8.92 -10.36
CA LEU A 135 -9.05 -8.00 -9.23
C LEU A 135 -10.52 -7.56 -9.11
N LEU A 136 -10.86 -6.81 -8.06
CA LEU A 136 -12.25 -6.40 -7.81
C LEU A 136 -12.73 -5.34 -8.79
N ALA A 137 -11.83 -4.52 -9.34
CA ALA A 137 -12.18 -3.50 -10.33
C ALA A 137 -12.44 -4.09 -11.73
N ASP A 138 -11.98 -5.30 -12.02
CA ASP A 138 -12.03 -6.04 -13.29
C ASP A 138 -13.46 -6.50 -13.63
N THR A 139 -14.32 -5.50 -13.74
CA THR A 139 -15.76 -5.63 -13.92
C THR A 139 -16.17 -5.21 -15.34
N GLY A 140 -15.21 -4.70 -16.11
CA GLY A 140 -15.43 -4.02 -17.38
C GLY A 140 -15.68 -2.53 -17.17
N LEU A 141 -15.84 -1.80 -18.28
CA LEU A 141 -16.08 -0.36 -18.26
C LEU A 141 -17.58 -0.02 -18.33
N PRO A 142 -18.03 1.10 -17.74
CA PRO A 142 -19.38 1.60 -17.92
C PRO A 142 -19.64 1.94 -19.40
N SER A 143 -20.87 1.69 -19.85
CA SER A 143 -21.26 1.88 -21.27
C SER A 143 -21.44 3.34 -21.68
N LEU A 144 -21.53 4.26 -20.70
CA LEU A 144 -21.66 5.69 -20.88
C LEU A 144 -20.84 6.42 -19.81
N MET A 145 -20.40 7.63 -20.12
CA MET A 145 -19.69 8.52 -19.21
C MET A 145 -20.56 9.71 -18.79
N TYR A 146 -20.21 10.35 -17.69
CA TYR A 146 -20.70 11.69 -17.37
C TYR A 146 -20.13 12.74 -18.33
N ASP A 147 -20.87 13.83 -18.56
CA ASP A 147 -20.40 14.95 -19.38
C ASP A 147 -19.13 15.61 -18.81
N ASN A 148 -18.99 15.64 -17.49
CA ASN A 148 -17.78 16.11 -16.81
C ASN A 148 -16.74 14.98 -16.79
N THR A 149 -15.97 14.88 -17.87
CA THR A 149 -14.91 13.88 -18.02
C THR A 149 -13.54 14.54 -18.06
N VAL A 150 -12.59 13.99 -17.31
CA VAL A 150 -11.17 14.30 -17.40
C VAL A 150 -10.44 13.06 -17.88
N THR A 151 -9.56 13.20 -18.86
CA THR A 151 -8.75 12.09 -19.39
C THR A 151 -7.28 12.31 -19.05
N ILE A 152 -6.62 11.31 -18.49
CA ILE A 152 -5.21 11.35 -18.10
C ILE A 152 -4.47 10.09 -18.56
N GLN A 153 -3.16 10.22 -18.73
CA GLN A 153 -2.29 9.09 -19.02
C GLN A 153 -2.02 8.30 -17.74
N GLU A 154 -2.24 6.99 -17.79
CA GLU A 154 -1.90 6.09 -16.71
C GLU A 154 -0.38 5.97 -16.52
N SER A 155 0.06 5.90 -15.27
CA SER A 155 1.46 5.66 -14.94
C SER A 155 1.85 4.22 -15.25
N GLN A 156 2.95 4.03 -15.99
CA GLN A 156 3.52 2.69 -16.25
C GLN A 156 4.14 2.06 -15.00
N SER A 157 4.36 2.84 -13.93
CA SER A 157 4.91 2.32 -12.68
C SER A 157 4.37 3.11 -11.48
N GLY A 158 3.84 2.39 -10.48
CA GLY A 158 3.29 3.00 -9.28
C GLY A 158 1.93 3.67 -9.52
N PRO A 159 1.49 4.58 -8.63
CA PRO A 159 0.18 5.19 -8.75
C PRO A 159 0.10 6.18 -9.91
N THR A 160 -1.03 6.20 -10.59
CA THR A 160 -1.46 7.33 -11.40
C THR A 160 -1.92 8.45 -10.46
N ILE A 161 -1.33 9.64 -10.58
CA ILE A 161 -1.62 10.77 -9.70
C ILE A 161 -2.57 11.73 -10.41
N TYR A 162 -3.69 12.03 -9.76
CA TYR A 162 -4.69 12.99 -10.21
C TYR A 162 -4.94 14.06 -9.14
N THR A 163 -4.76 15.32 -9.52
CA THR A 163 -5.03 16.47 -8.64
C THR A 163 -6.11 17.34 -9.30
N PRO A 164 -7.38 17.24 -8.88
CA PRO A 164 -8.47 17.98 -9.50
C PRO A 164 -8.32 19.49 -9.29
N THR A 165 -8.78 20.23 -10.28
CA THR A 165 -8.99 21.68 -10.21
C THR A 165 -10.48 22.01 -10.15
N SER A 166 -10.82 23.27 -9.85
CA SER A 166 -12.22 23.69 -9.64
C SER A 166 -13.13 23.26 -10.80
N GLY A 167 -14.23 22.56 -10.47
CA GLY A 167 -15.20 22.03 -11.40
C GLY A 167 -14.90 20.63 -11.95
N GLN A 168 -13.67 20.13 -11.77
CA GLN A 168 -13.31 18.77 -12.20
C GLN A 168 -13.81 17.70 -11.22
N PRO A 169 -13.98 16.45 -11.68
CA PRO A 169 -14.46 15.35 -10.85
C PRO A 169 -13.56 15.18 -9.61
N GLY A 170 -14.18 15.03 -8.43
CA GLY A 170 -13.44 14.84 -7.18
C GLY A 170 -12.83 16.11 -6.57
N PHE A 171 -13.03 17.30 -7.16
CA PHE A 171 -12.56 18.55 -6.57
C PHE A 171 -13.25 18.84 -5.23
N SER A 172 -12.46 19.16 -4.20
CA SER A 172 -12.95 19.53 -2.87
C SER A 172 -12.78 21.03 -2.62
N SER A 173 -13.87 21.73 -2.33
CA SER A 173 -13.78 23.10 -1.77
C SER A 173 -13.52 23.12 -0.27
N ASP A 174 -13.62 21.97 0.41
CA ASP A 174 -13.41 21.86 1.85
C ASP A 174 -11.92 21.79 2.22
N SER A 175 -11.08 21.37 1.27
CA SER A 175 -9.64 21.21 1.46
C SER A 175 -8.89 22.48 1.03
N PRO A 176 -8.42 23.34 1.95
CA PRO A 176 -7.73 24.58 1.58
C PRO A 176 -6.39 24.33 0.89
N LEU A 177 -5.84 23.13 1.03
CA LEU A 177 -4.62 22.69 0.36
C LEU A 177 -4.92 21.98 -0.98
N GLY A 178 -6.16 21.57 -1.20
CA GLY A 178 -6.57 20.67 -2.29
C GLY A 178 -6.36 19.20 -1.93
N ASP A 179 -7.04 18.31 -2.66
CA ASP A 179 -6.94 16.87 -2.49
C ASP A 179 -6.18 16.25 -3.68
N THR A 180 -5.50 15.14 -3.43
CA THR A 180 -4.82 14.37 -4.48
C THR A 180 -5.28 12.92 -4.44
N PHE A 181 -5.40 12.31 -5.62
CA PHE A 181 -5.86 10.94 -5.81
C PHE A 181 -4.75 10.11 -6.40
N HIS A 182 -4.39 9.02 -5.72
CA HIS A 182 -3.47 8.00 -6.16
C HIS A 182 -4.26 6.77 -6.58
N ILE A 183 -4.17 6.41 -7.85
CA ILE A 183 -4.95 5.33 -8.46
C ILE A 183 -3.96 4.21 -8.80
N PHE A 184 -4.18 3.04 -8.20
CA PHE A 184 -3.30 1.88 -8.33
C PHE A 184 -4.00 0.78 -9.13
N SER A 185 -3.70 0.76 -10.43
CA SER A 185 -4.23 -0.19 -11.41
C SER A 185 -3.45 -1.51 -11.50
N THR A 186 -2.44 -1.69 -10.65
CA THR A 186 -1.73 -2.97 -10.54
C THR A 186 -1.52 -3.32 -9.08
N PRO A 187 -1.55 -4.61 -8.72
CA PRO A 187 -1.27 -5.03 -7.36
C PRO A 187 0.18 -4.69 -7.01
N ASP A 188 0.39 -4.12 -5.82
CA ASP A 188 1.71 -3.73 -5.34
C ASP A 188 2.58 -4.99 -5.10
N THR A 189 3.32 -5.41 -6.13
CA THR A 189 4.15 -6.63 -6.12
C THR A 189 5.37 -6.52 -5.20
N GLY A 190 5.72 -5.31 -4.75
CA GLY A 190 6.89 -5.06 -3.90
C GLY A 190 6.82 -5.79 -2.56
N SER A 191 5.65 -5.81 -1.94
CA SER A 191 5.45 -6.40 -0.60
C SER A 191 5.52 -7.93 -0.61
N THR A 192 5.02 -8.58 -1.67
CA THR A 192 5.05 -10.04 -1.81
C THR A 192 6.46 -10.58 -2.05
N LEU A 193 7.27 -9.86 -2.83
CA LEU A 193 8.65 -10.25 -3.12
C LEU A 193 9.54 -10.09 -1.88
N LEU A 194 9.31 -9.06 -1.07
CA LEU A 194 10.00 -8.89 0.21
C LEU A 194 9.69 -10.05 1.17
N MET A 195 8.41 -10.40 1.33
CA MET A 195 7.99 -11.51 2.20
C MET A 195 8.55 -12.85 1.71
N LEU A 196 8.56 -13.09 0.40
CA LEU A 196 9.18 -14.27 -0.19
C LEU A 196 10.69 -14.30 0.07
N GLY A 197 11.38 -13.16 -0.10
CA GLY A 197 12.80 -13.02 0.20
C GLY A 197 13.14 -13.34 1.66
N ILE A 198 12.33 -12.84 2.60
CA ILE A 198 12.48 -13.14 4.03
C ILE A 198 12.24 -14.62 4.31
N ALA A 199 11.21 -15.21 3.71
CA ALA A 199 10.90 -16.63 3.88
C ALA A 199 12.04 -17.54 3.38
N VAL A 200 12.61 -17.24 2.20
CA VAL A 200 13.74 -17.98 1.64
C VAL A 200 15.00 -17.80 2.50
N ALA A 201 15.31 -16.59 2.95
CA ALA A 201 16.44 -16.31 3.83
C ALA A 201 16.30 -17.05 5.18
N GLY A 202 15.11 -17.05 5.77
CA GLY A 202 14.81 -17.80 6.99
C GLY A 202 15.02 -19.30 6.81
N LEU A 203 14.59 -19.88 5.69
CA LEU A 203 14.76 -21.30 5.40
C LEU A 203 16.23 -21.69 5.21
N ALA A 204 17.03 -20.83 4.58
CA ALA A 204 18.47 -21.03 4.41
C ALA A 204 19.22 -21.04 5.74
N LEU A 205 18.86 -20.14 6.67
CA LEU A 205 19.44 -20.10 8.01
C LEU A 205 19.12 -21.36 8.83
N ILE A 206 17.87 -21.84 8.78
CA ILE A 206 17.47 -23.09 9.46
C ILE A 206 18.26 -24.29 8.91
N ARG A 207 18.50 -24.36 7.60
CA ARG A 207 19.31 -25.43 7.00
C ARG A 207 20.79 -25.32 7.37
N ALA A 208 21.36 -24.11 7.42
CA ALA A 208 22.75 -23.90 7.81
C ALA A 208 23.03 -24.36 9.26
N GLN A 209 22.09 -24.11 10.19
CA GLN A 209 22.19 -24.58 11.58
C GLN A 209 22.13 -26.11 11.71
N LYS A 210 21.43 -26.79 10.79
CA LYS A 210 21.26 -28.24 10.81
C LYS A 210 22.46 -29.00 10.21
N PHE A 211 23.28 -28.34 9.38
CA PHE A 211 24.32 -28.98 8.57
C PHE A 211 25.77 -28.54 8.83
N GLY A 212 26.04 -27.70 9.82
CA GLY A 212 27.44 -27.52 10.27
C GLY A 212 27.59 -27.07 11.72
N LEU A 213 28.63 -27.49 12.45
CA LEU A 213 29.74 -28.39 12.17
C LEU A 213 30.31 -28.80 13.55
N SER A 214 30.29 -30.09 13.87
CA SER A 214 31.04 -30.63 15.01
C SER A 214 32.51 -30.73 14.61
N PHE A 215 33.35 -29.81 15.11
CA PHE A 215 34.79 -30.02 15.14
C PHE A 215 35.15 -30.60 16.50
N GLY A 216 35.24 -31.93 16.55
CA GLY A 216 35.85 -32.64 17.68
C GLY A 216 37.38 -32.45 17.66
N PRO A 217 38.03 -32.26 18.83
CA PRO A 217 39.48 -32.20 18.89
C PRO A 217 40.05 -33.62 18.87
N GLY A 218 40.93 -33.88 17.90
CA GLY A 218 41.89 -35.00 17.92
C GLY A 218 43.26 -34.50 18.36
#